data_AF-A0A0X8JU07-F1
#
_entry.id   AF-A0A0X8JU07-F1
#
_cell.length_a   1.000
_cell.length_b   1.000
_cell.length_c   1.000
_cell.angle_alpha   90.00
_cell.angle_beta   90.00
_cell.angle_gamma   90.00
#
_symmetry.space_group_name_H-M   'P 1'
#
loop_
_entity.id
_entity.type
_entity.pdbx_description
1 polymer ?
#
loop_
_entity_poly.entity_id
_entity_poly.type
_entity_poly.pdbx_seq_one_letter_code
_entity_poly.pdbx_strand_id
1 'polypeptide(L)'
;MFSYYKKKYPNIYFYDDGFSVGKNEKNYYKNLQYFLSKEVYMVGNTFTAIFFKSNEGKWEKINAGGYKKDAFDLFQEDFVKQNYPSALEKIENGGSEEFLFRKSHKLSFSLFSDKKQIENFDNLKKIKVSKENITFDDEIYNWEEYIIGVADGVIFVKDLNNNIILAFGNEMEIFCENLLVFLIKELNKN
;
A
#
# COMPACT_ATOMS: atom_id res chain seq x y z
N MET A 1 40.13 13.83 -5.54
CA MET A 1 39.36 14.13 -6.77
C MET A 1 37.89 14.04 -6.41
N PHE A 2 37.21 15.18 -6.27
CA PHE A 2 35.83 15.25 -5.79
C PHE A 2 34.88 14.82 -6.92
N SER A 3 34.20 13.69 -6.75
CA SER A 3 33.10 13.30 -7.65
C SER A 3 31.83 14.03 -7.24
N TYR A 4 31.22 14.71 -8.22
CA TYR A 4 30.01 15.50 -8.11
C TYR A 4 28.81 14.67 -7.61
N TYR A 5 28.43 14.82 -6.34
CA TYR A 5 27.07 14.47 -5.89
C TYR A 5 26.11 15.56 -6.35
N LYS A 6 25.56 15.43 -7.57
CA LYS A 6 24.43 16.25 -8.02
C LYS A 6 23.20 15.88 -7.16
N LYS A 7 22.91 16.69 -6.12
CA LYS A 7 21.54 16.86 -5.54
C LYS A 7 20.54 16.99 -6.72
N LYS A 8 19.31 16.50 -6.73
CA LYS A 8 18.34 16.32 -5.65
C LYS A 8 17.19 15.44 -6.20
N TYR A 9 16.94 14.33 -5.52
CA TYR A 9 15.67 13.64 -5.35
C TYR A 9 14.43 14.58 -5.49
N PRO A 10 13.29 14.14 -6.05
CA PRO A 10 12.16 15.01 -6.38
C PRO A 10 11.78 15.96 -5.23
N ASN A 11 11.44 17.20 -5.59
CA ASN A 11 10.95 18.24 -4.69
C ASN A 11 9.55 17.85 -4.15
N ILE A 12 9.48 16.82 -3.32
CA ILE A 12 8.26 16.42 -2.66
C ILE A 12 8.15 17.25 -1.40
N TYR A 13 7.02 17.91 -1.23
CA TYR A 13 6.70 18.64 -0.01
C TYR A 13 5.53 17.92 0.66
N PHE A 14 5.74 17.46 1.89
CA PHE A 14 4.71 16.82 2.70
C PHE A 14 4.02 17.86 3.58
N TYR A 15 2.72 17.71 3.71
CA TYR A 15 1.83 18.49 4.56
C TYR A 15 0.93 17.51 5.32
N ASP A 16 0.33 17.92 6.42
CA ASP A 16 -0.52 17.05 7.25
C ASP A 16 -1.74 16.49 6.48
N ASP A 17 -2.19 17.18 5.43
CA ASP A 17 -3.37 16.83 4.63
C ASP A 17 -3.04 16.36 3.20
N GLY A 18 -1.76 16.31 2.81
CA GLY A 18 -1.38 15.92 1.47
C GLY A 18 0.09 16.16 1.13
N PHE A 19 0.41 16.13 -0.16
CA PHE A 19 1.77 16.35 -0.66
C PHE A 19 1.77 17.01 -2.03
N SER A 20 2.86 17.69 -2.39
CA SER A 20 3.06 18.22 -3.75
C SER A 20 4.37 17.70 -4.34
N VAL A 21 4.43 17.55 -5.66
CA VAL A 21 5.63 17.13 -6.39
C VAL A 21 6.09 18.28 -7.28
N GLY A 22 7.23 18.90 -6.96
CA GLY A 22 7.75 20.03 -7.72
C GLY A 22 6.93 21.30 -7.52
N LYS A 23 6.40 21.83 -8.63
CA LYS A 23 5.50 23.00 -8.64
C LYS A 23 4.05 22.60 -8.93
N ASN A 24 3.74 21.30 -8.85
CA ASN A 24 2.40 20.79 -9.10
C ASN A 24 1.46 21.13 -7.93
N GLU A 25 0.16 21.02 -8.19
CA GLU A 25 -0.86 21.17 -7.15
C GLU A 25 -0.70 20.11 -6.05
N LYS A 26 -1.24 20.43 -4.87
CA LYS A 26 -1.22 19.54 -3.71
C LYS A 26 -2.21 18.40 -3.93
N ASN A 27 -1.73 17.16 -3.86
CA ASN A 27 -2.54 15.95 -3.82
C ASN A 27 -2.94 15.68 -2.37
N TYR A 28 -4.25 15.56 -2.12
CA TYR A 28 -4.76 15.32 -0.77
C TYR A 28 -4.65 13.84 -0.40
N TYR A 29 -4.36 13.54 0.87
CA TYR A 29 -4.35 12.16 1.34
C TYR A 29 -5.74 11.55 1.40
N LYS A 30 -6.75 12.36 1.71
CA LYS A 30 -8.14 11.92 1.79
C LYS A 30 -8.58 11.34 0.45
N ASN A 31 -9.01 10.07 0.45
CA ASN A 31 -9.42 9.31 -0.72
C ASN A 31 -8.34 9.10 -1.80
N LEU A 32 -7.06 9.32 -1.47
CA LEU A 32 -5.97 9.09 -2.42
C LEU A 32 -5.89 7.59 -2.76
N GLN A 33 -5.92 7.28 -4.05
CA GLN A 33 -5.61 5.94 -4.53
C GLN A 33 -4.13 5.87 -4.88
N TYR A 34 -3.39 4.99 -4.23
CA TYR A 34 -1.99 4.79 -4.50
C TYR A 34 -1.53 3.38 -4.15
N PHE A 35 -0.40 2.95 -4.71
CA PHE A 35 0.29 1.73 -4.31
C PHE A 35 1.81 1.91 -4.41
N LEU A 36 2.53 1.11 -3.63
CA LEU A 36 3.98 1.05 -3.62
C LEU A 36 4.44 -0.08 -4.54
N SER A 37 5.29 0.22 -5.50
CA SER A 37 5.85 -0.82 -6.37
C SER A 37 7.06 -1.48 -5.73
N LYS A 38 6.95 -2.78 -5.43
CA LYS A 38 7.96 -3.54 -4.68
C LYS A 38 8.92 -4.27 -5.62
N GLU A 39 10.21 -4.26 -5.28
CA GLU A 39 11.19 -5.13 -5.92
C GLU A 39 11.34 -6.43 -5.13
N VAL A 40 10.89 -7.55 -5.72
CA VAL A 40 10.75 -8.85 -5.04
C VAL A 40 12.09 -9.46 -4.58
N TYR A 41 13.23 -8.94 -5.07
CA TYR A 41 14.57 -9.51 -4.83
C TYR A 41 15.54 -8.59 -4.08
N MET A 42 15.13 -7.37 -3.71
CA MET A 42 15.95 -6.50 -2.88
C MET A 42 15.73 -6.85 -1.40
N VAL A 43 16.82 -7.05 -0.65
CA VAL A 43 16.76 -7.32 0.79
C VAL A 43 16.49 -6.00 1.53
N GLY A 44 15.27 -5.84 2.03
CA GLY A 44 14.78 -4.65 2.75
C GLY A 44 13.55 -4.03 2.06
N ASN A 45 12.68 -3.32 2.81
CA ASN A 45 11.59 -2.55 2.19
C ASN A 45 12.18 -1.47 1.30
N THR A 46 12.35 -1.77 0.02
CA THR A 46 12.85 -0.85 -1.00
C THR A 46 11.90 -0.91 -2.17
N PHE A 47 10.71 -0.33 -1.99
CA PHE A 47 9.83 -0.08 -3.13
C PHE A 47 10.54 0.89 -4.09
N THR A 48 10.35 0.67 -5.39
CA THR A 48 11.06 1.38 -6.46
C THR A 48 10.34 2.65 -6.89
N ALA A 49 9.03 2.70 -6.66
CA ALA A 49 8.19 3.85 -6.97
C ALA A 49 6.91 3.88 -6.15
N ILE A 50 6.32 5.07 -6.04
CA ILE A 50 4.96 5.29 -5.59
C ILE A 50 4.14 5.67 -6.82
N PHE A 51 3.10 4.90 -7.09
CA PHE A 51 2.11 5.25 -8.10
C PHE A 51 0.88 5.78 -7.39
N PHE A 52 0.38 6.94 -7.81
CA PHE A 52 -0.79 7.56 -7.20
C PHE A 52 -1.69 8.19 -8.26
N LYS A 53 -2.98 8.27 -7.97
CA LYS A 53 -3.94 8.98 -8.80
C LYS A 53 -4.02 10.42 -8.30
N SER A 54 -3.61 11.39 -9.12
CA SER A 54 -3.65 12.80 -8.74
C SER A 54 -5.08 13.32 -8.64
N ASN A 55 -5.24 14.52 -8.09
CA ASN A 55 -6.56 15.16 -7.97
C ASN A 55 -7.27 15.32 -9.34
N GLU A 56 -6.52 15.41 -10.44
CA GLU A 56 -7.07 15.44 -11.81
C GLU A 56 -7.53 14.05 -12.31
N GLY A 57 -7.39 13.01 -11.49
CA GLY A 57 -7.73 11.64 -11.83
C GLY A 57 -6.68 10.92 -12.69
N LYS A 58 -5.50 11.51 -12.89
CA LYS A 58 -4.42 10.92 -13.71
C LYS A 58 -3.47 10.11 -12.83
N TRP A 59 -2.99 8.98 -13.34
CA TRP A 59 -1.93 8.23 -12.67
C TRP A 59 -0.59 8.90 -12.86
N GLU A 60 0.09 9.13 -11.74
CA GLU A 60 1.41 9.73 -11.65
C GLU A 60 2.36 8.82 -10.87
N LYS A 61 3.66 9.06 -11.04
CA LYS A 61 4.72 8.22 -10.48
C LYS A 61 5.76 9.07 -9.79
N ILE A 62 6.10 8.70 -8.56
CA ILE A 62 7.28 9.18 -7.84
C ILE A 62 8.30 8.06 -7.84
N ASN A 63 9.45 8.27 -8.46
CA ASN A 63 10.55 7.30 -8.37
C ASN A 63 11.12 7.32 -6.95
N ALA A 64 11.12 6.16 -6.30
CA ALA A 64 11.64 5.93 -4.95
C ALA A 64 12.99 5.18 -4.95
N GLY A 65 13.50 4.79 -6.13
CA GLY A 65 14.82 4.20 -6.26
C GLY A 65 15.91 5.05 -5.61
N GLY A 66 16.65 4.46 -4.67
CA GLY A 66 17.74 5.11 -3.93
C GLY A 66 17.31 5.92 -2.70
N TYR A 67 16.03 5.94 -2.34
CA TYR A 67 15.58 6.44 -1.04
C TYR A 67 15.82 5.41 0.07
N LYS A 68 15.93 5.88 1.31
CA LYS A 68 15.97 4.99 2.48
C LYS A 68 14.60 4.32 2.68
N LYS A 69 14.62 3.17 3.36
CA LYS A 69 13.42 2.36 3.70
C LYS A 69 12.32 3.18 4.39
N ASP A 70 12.70 4.12 5.25
CA ASP A 70 11.83 4.95 6.10
C ASP A 70 11.49 6.31 5.48
N ALA A 71 11.98 6.61 4.26
CA ALA A 71 11.89 7.96 3.68
C ALA A 71 10.46 8.43 3.39
N PHE A 72 9.49 7.52 3.39
CA PHE A 72 8.08 7.79 3.13
C PHE A 72 7.17 7.38 4.29
N ASP A 73 7.71 7.15 5.47
CA ASP A 73 6.92 6.78 6.65
C ASP A 73 5.92 7.90 7.00
N LEU A 74 6.35 9.17 6.98
CA LEU A 74 5.46 10.32 7.21
C LEU A 74 4.28 10.35 6.23
N PHE A 75 4.54 10.09 4.94
CA PHE A 75 3.48 10.01 3.93
C PHE A 75 2.47 8.90 4.25
N GLN A 76 2.96 7.71 4.65
CA GLN A 76 2.10 6.59 4.99
C GLN A 76 1.32 6.85 6.28
N GLU A 77 1.95 7.43 7.29
CA GLU A 77 1.32 7.77 8.56
C GLU A 77 0.22 8.82 8.38
N ASP A 78 0.51 9.91 7.69
CA ASP A 78 -0.47 10.98 7.47
C ASP A 78 -1.61 10.50 6.56
N PHE A 79 -1.33 9.64 5.57
CA PHE A 79 -2.38 8.97 4.83
C PHE A 79 -3.33 8.17 5.74
N VAL A 80 -2.80 7.37 6.67
CA VAL A 80 -3.65 6.62 7.61
C VAL A 80 -4.45 7.57 8.49
N LYS A 81 -3.83 8.60 9.06
CA LYS A 81 -4.52 9.57 9.92
C LYS A 81 -5.73 10.22 9.23
N GLN A 82 -5.60 10.53 7.94
CA GLN A 82 -6.67 11.19 7.18
C GLN A 82 -7.80 10.24 6.74
N ASN A 83 -7.56 8.93 6.62
CA ASN A 83 -8.53 7.98 6.04
C ASN A 83 -9.07 6.96 7.05
N TYR A 84 -8.34 6.67 8.13
CA TYR A 84 -8.74 5.69 9.14
C TYR A 84 -10.09 5.99 9.81
N PRO A 85 -10.39 7.22 10.28
CA PRO A 85 -11.66 7.50 10.95
C PRO A 85 -12.88 7.15 10.09
N SER A 86 -12.86 7.51 8.80
CA SER A 86 -13.95 7.18 7.87
C SER A 86 -14.01 5.68 7.54
N ALA A 87 -12.87 5.00 7.43
CA ALA A 87 -12.85 3.56 7.19
C ALA A 87 -13.40 2.79 8.39
N LEU A 88 -13.02 3.19 9.60
CA LEU A 88 -13.52 2.60 10.84
C LEU A 88 -15.02 2.82 11.00
N GLU A 89 -15.51 4.06 10.85
CA GLU A 89 -16.94 4.38 10.94
C GLU A 89 -17.77 3.54 9.96
N LYS A 90 -17.29 3.37 8.73
CA LYS A 90 -17.95 2.51 7.73
C LYS A 90 -18.03 1.06 8.19
N ILE A 91 -16.94 0.52 8.75
CA ILE A 91 -16.87 -0.86 9.25
C ILE A 91 -17.78 -1.04 10.48
N GLU A 92 -17.78 -0.10 11.42
CA GLU A 92 -18.61 -0.14 12.63
C GLU A 92 -20.11 -0.10 12.30
N ASN A 93 -20.47 0.62 11.24
CA ASN A 93 -21.82 0.67 10.69
C ASN A 93 -22.21 -0.56 9.84
N GLY A 94 -21.42 -1.64 9.89
CA GLY A 94 -21.69 -2.91 9.20
C GLY A 94 -21.22 -2.96 7.74
N GLY A 95 -20.49 -1.94 7.28
CA GLY A 95 -19.85 -1.93 5.98
C GLY A 95 -18.52 -2.70 5.95
N SER A 96 -17.83 -2.60 4.82
CA SER A 96 -16.45 -3.11 4.67
C SER A 96 -15.59 -2.13 3.89
N GLU A 97 -14.30 -2.11 4.20
CA GLU A 97 -13.30 -1.35 3.43
C GLU A 97 -12.64 -2.27 2.40
N GLU A 98 -12.56 -1.81 1.14
CA GLU A 98 -12.05 -2.60 0.02
C GLU A 98 -10.68 -2.09 -0.42
N PHE A 99 -9.71 -3.00 -0.49
CA PHE A 99 -8.35 -2.75 -0.97
C PHE A 99 -8.11 -3.56 -2.22
N LEU A 100 -7.80 -2.89 -3.32
CA LEU A 100 -7.46 -3.57 -4.56
C LEU A 100 -6.02 -4.07 -4.51
N PHE A 101 -5.74 -5.19 -5.17
CA PHE A 101 -4.37 -5.66 -5.32
C PHE A 101 -4.13 -6.35 -6.66
N ARG A 102 -2.85 -6.41 -7.01
CA ARG A 102 -2.36 -7.20 -8.15
C ARG A 102 -1.05 -7.87 -7.82
N LYS A 103 -0.70 -8.86 -8.63
CA LYS A 103 0.65 -9.42 -8.60
C LYS A 103 1.65 -8.37 -9.08
N SER A 104 2.70 -8.15 -8.29
CA SER A 104 3.85 -7.32 -8.67
C SER A 104 4.44 -7.87 -9.98
N HIS A 105 4.77 -6.95 -10.89
CA HIS A 105 5.51 -7.33 -12.09
C HIS A 105 6.91 -7.79 -11.67
N LYS A 106 7.23 -9.07 -11.91
CA LYS A 106 8.63 -9.52 -11.82
C LYS A 106 9.44 -8.66 -12.78
N LEU A 107 10.32 -7.81 -12.24
CA LEU A 107 11.31 -7.08 -13.01
C LEU A 107 12.27 -8.09 -13.67
N SER A 108 11.92 -8.58 -14.86
CA SER A 108 12.93 -8.66 -15.92
C SER A 108 13.36 -7.22 -16.16
N PHE A 109 14.63 -6.88 -15.92
CA PHE A 109 15.23 -5.56 -16.14
C PHE A 109 14.41 -4.67 -17.09
N SER A 110 13.72 -3.69 -16.50
CA SER A 110 12.80 -2.71 -17.09
C SER A 110 13.00 -2.39 -18.59
N LEU A 111 12.12 -2.94 -19.44
CA LEU A 111 11.81 -2.42 -20.79
C LEU A 111 10.33 -1.99 -20.93
N PHE A 112 9.55 -1.99 -19.85
CA PHE A 112 8.14 -1.63 -19.87
C PHE A 112 7.95 -0.15 -19.56
N SER A 113 7.27 0.58 -20.45
CA SER A 113 6.91 1.98 -20.23
C SER A 113 6.03 2.13 -18.99
N ASP A 114 6.08 3.30 -18.32
CA ASP A 114 5.21 3.60 -17.17
C ASP A 114 3.74 3.34 -17.49
N LYS A 115 3.34 3.57 -18.75
CA LYS A 115 2.01 3.26 -19.27
C LYS A 115 1.62 1.78 -19.10
N LYS A 116 2.54 0.82 -19.33
CA LYS A 116 2.27 -0.62 -19.11
C LYS A 116 2.27 -1.04 -17.64
N GLN A 117 2.90 -0.28 -16.76
CA GLN A 117 2.82 -0.51 -15.31
C GLN A 117 1.51 0.04 -14.73
N ILE A 118 0.89 0.99 -15.43
CA ILE A 118 -0.40 1.61 -15.09
C ILE A 118 -1.57 0.88 -15.80
N GLU A 119 -1.34 0.30 -16.98
CA GLU A 119 -2.35 -0.44 -17.75
C GLU A 119 -2.51 -1.88 -17.25
N ASN A 120 -3.63 -2.12 -16.56
CA ASN A 120 -4.53 -3.30 -16.63
C ASN A 120 -5.21 -3.49 -15.24
N PHE A 121 -5.96 -2.49 -14.80
CA PHE A 121 -6.72 -2.53 -13.53
C PHE A 121 -8.08 -3.23 -13.65
N ASP A 122 -8.46 -3.67 -14.84
CA ASP A 122 -9.79 -4.23 -15.10
C ASP A 122 -10.02 -5.62 -14.46
N ASN A 123 -8.97 -6.26 -13.92
CA ASN A 123 -9.03 -7.56 -13.24
C ASN A 123 -8.38 -7.52 -11.84
N LEU A 124 -8.43 -6.38 -11.15
CA LEU A 124 -7.89 -6.30 -9.78
C LEU A 124 -8.71 -7.17 -8.83
N LYS A 125 -8.02 -8.05 -8.11
CA LYS A 125 -8.59 -8.78 -6.97
C LYS A 125 -8.73 -7.83 -5.79
N LYS A 126 -9.53 -8.24 -4.81
CA LYS A 126 -9.90 -7.37 -3.68
C LYS A 126 -9.62 -8.04 -2.35
N ILE A 127 -9.18 -7.24 -1.39
CA ILE A 127 -9.22 -7.57 0.03
C ILE A 127 -10.36 -6.77 0.62
N LYS A 128 -11.23 -7.40 1.40
CA LYS A 128 -12.29 -6.70 2.13
C LYS A 128 -12.07 -6.88 3.62
N VAL A 129 -12.15 -5.79 4.36
CA VAL A 129 -12.06 -5.78 5.82
C VAL A 129 -13.40 -5.36 6.37
N SER A 130 -14.07 -6.26 7.10
CA SER A 130 -15.27 -5.96 7.88
C SER A 130 -15.00 -6.11 9.38
N LYS A 131 -16.03 -5.86 10.18
CA LYS A 131 -15.97 -6.00 11.63
C LYS A 131 -15.81 -7.46 12.06
N GLU A 132 -16.23 -8.41 11.23
CA GLU A 132 -16.30 -9.85 11.53
C GLU A 132 -15.22 -10.67 10.84
N ASN A 133 -14.75 -10.23 9.66
CA ASN A 133 -13.75 -10.98 8.89
C ASN A 133 -12.84 -10.10 8.04
N ILE A 134 -11.78 -10.73 7.54
CA ILE A 134 -11.06 -10.31 6.34
C ILE A 134 -11.33 -11.31 5.22
N THR A 135 -11.58 -10.79 4.03
CA THR A 135 -11.78 -11.60 2.82
C THR A 135 -10.65 -11.32 1.84
N PHE A 136 -10.02 -12.36 1.30
CA PHE A 136 -9.10 -12.28 0.16
C PHE A 136 -9.80 -12.85 -1.07
N ASP A 137 -10.28 -11.97 -1.95
CA ASP A 137 -11.10 -12.31 -3.11
C ASP A 137 -12.41 -13.01 -2.68
N ASP A 138 -12.46 -14.34 -2.73
CA ASP A 138 -13.60 -15.16 -2.30
C ASP A 138 -13.33 -15.93 -0.99
N GLU A 139 -12.10 -15.90 -0.46
CA GLU A 139 -11.72 -16.63 0.75
C GLU A 139 -11.94 -15.78 2.01
N ILE A 140 -12.82 -16.24 2.90
CA ILE A 140 -13.24 -15.52 4.11
C ILE A 140 -12.52 -16.10 5.33
N TYR A 141 -11.94 -15.22 6.15
CA TYR A 141 -11.27 -15.55 7.39
C TYR A 141 -11.86 -14.70 8.53
N ASN A 142 -12.66 -15.33 9.39
CA ASN A 142 -13.29 -14.68 10.53
C ASN A 142 -12.26 -14.34 11.61
N TRP A 143 -12.36 -13.15 12.20
CA TRP A 143 -11.44 -12.71 13.26
C TRP A 143 -11.46 -13.64 14.48
N GLU A 144 -12.60 -14.30 14.75
CA GLU A 144 -12.76 -15.19 15.90
C GLU A 144 -12.12 -16.57 15.70
N GLU A 145 -11.90 -16.99 14.45
CA GLU A 145 -11.45 -18.34 14.09
C GLU A 145 -9.98 -18.40 13.69
N TYR A 146 -9.40 -17.26 13.30
CA TYR A 146 -8.06 -17.17 12.76
C TYR A 146 -7.23 -16.08 13.45
N ILE A 147 -5.92 -16.29 13.49
CA ILE A 147 -4.95 -15.28 13.93
C ILE A 147 -4.42 -14.60 12.67
N ILE A 148 -4.69 -13.30 12.53
CA ILE A 148 -4.34 -12.52 11.33
C ILE A 148 -3.35 -11.43 11.69
N GLY A 149 -2.14 -11.53 11.13
CA GLY A 149 -1.03 -10.64 11.50
C GLY A 149 -0.28 -10.12 10.30
N VAL A 150 0.52 -9.08 10.52
CA VAL A 150 1.41 -8.51 9.50
C VAL A 150 2.83 -8.56 10.02
N ALA A 151 3.73 -9.21 9.28
CA ALA A 151 5.16 -9.19 9.54
C ALA A 151 5.94 -9.02 8.23
N ASP A 152 6.91 -8.09 8.22
CA ASP A 152 7.77 -7.80 7.09
C ASP A 152 7.04 -7.56 5.75
N GLY A 153 5.88 -6.90 5.79
CA GLY A 153 5.07 -6.61 4.59
C GLY A 153 4.29 -7.81 4.06
N VAL A 154 4.21 -8.90 4.83
CA VAL A 154 3.39 -10.08 4.55
C VAL A 154 2.26 -10.15 5.58
N ILE A 155 1.04 -10.27 5.07
CA ILE A 155 -0.16 -10.60 5.83
C ILE A 155 -0.22 -12.12 5.96
N PHE A 156 -0.30 -12.61 7.18
CA PHE A 156 -0.42 -14.03 7.48
C PHE A 156 -1.80 -14.32 8.05
N VAL A 157 -2.39 -15.43 7.63
CA VAL A 157 -3.51 -16.05 8.31
C VAL A 157 -3.04 -17.36 8.91
N LYS A 158 -3.27 -17.54 10.20
CA LYS A 158 -2.95 -18.76 10.92
C LYS A 158 -4.20 -19.34 11.57
N ASP A 159 -4.21 -20.65 11.75
CA ASP A 159 -5.16 -21.27 12.67
C ASP A 159 -4.85 -20.90 14.14
N LEU A 160 -5.74 -21.25 15.06
CA LEU A 160 -5.56 -21.04 16.50
C LEU A 160 -4.38 -21.83 17.10
N ASN A 161 -3.80 -22.78 16.36
CA ASN A 161 -2.62 -23.54 16.74
C ASN A 161 -1.31 -22.94 16.17
N ASN A 162 -1.37 -21.73 15.60
CA ASN A 162 -0.26 -21.03 14.94
C ASN A 162 0.26 -21.65 13.63
N ASN A 163 -0.46 -22.58 13.01
CA ASN A 163 -0.11 -23.07 11.68
C ASN A 163 -0.48 -22.05 10.62
N ILE A 164 0.45 -21.75 9.70
CA ILE A 164 0.21 -20.80 8.60
C ILE A 164 -0.69 -21.45 7.55
N ILE A 165 -1.84 -20.82 7.30
CA ILE A 165 -2.80 -21.20 6.26
C ILE A 165 -2.54 -20.39 4.99
N LEU A 166 -2.30 -19.08 5.16
CA LEU A 166 -2.06 -18.15 4.07
C LEU A 166 -0.89 -17.21 4.43
N ALA A 167 -0.05 -16.93 3.43
CA ALA A 167 0.97 -15.90 3.48
C ALA A 167 0.85 -15.04 2.22
N PHE A 168 0.46 -13.78 2.39
CA PHE A 168 0.06 -12.88 1.31
C PHE A 168 0.82 -11.56 1.39
N GLY A 169 1.49 -11.12 0.30
CA GLY A 169 2.03 -9.75 0.24
C GLY A 169 3.37 -9.58 -0.49
N ASN A 170 4.29 -10.53 -0.40
CA ASN A 170 5.65 -10.36 -0.97
C ASN A 170 5.66 -10.15 -2.49
N GLU A 171 4.76 -10.82 -3.21
CA GLU A 171 4.60 -10.66 -4.66
C GLU A 171 3.38 -9.79 -5.01
N MET A 172 2.81 -9.03 -4.07
CA MET A 172 1.58 -8.27 -4.29
C MET A 172 1.80 -6.77 -4.12
N GLU A 173 1.26 -6.01 -5.07
CA GLU A 173 1.08 -4.57 -4.95
C GLU A 173 -0.35 -4.33 -4.46
N ILE A 174 -0.49 -3.97 -3.18
CA ILE A 174 -1.76 -3.68 -2.53
C ILE A 174 -1.96 -2.17 -2.50
N PHE A 175 -3.14 -1.73 -2.90
CA PHE A 175 -3.51 -0.32 -2.87
C PHE A 175 -3.72 0.11 -1.43
N CYS A 176 -3.17 1.26 -1.07
CA CYS A 176 -3.31 1.84 0.27
C CYS A 176 -2.95 0.85 1.40
N GLU A 177 -1.91 0.03 1.16
CA GLU A 177 -1.49 -1.10 2.01
C GLU A 177 -1.34 -0.72 3.48
N ASN A 178 -0.81 0.46 3.77
CA ASN A 178 -0.64 0.98 5.12
C ASN A 178 -1.96 1.10 5.90
N LEU A 179 -3.06 1.51 5.25
CA LEU A 179 -4.38 1.57 5.90
C LEU A 179 -4.93 0.15 6.15
N LEU A 180 -4.74 -0.78 5.22
CA LEU A 180 -5.09 -2.19 5.42
C LEU A 180 -4.34 -2.78 6.62
N VAL A 181 -3.02 -2.59 6.66
CA VAL A 181 -2.16 -3.06 7.77
C VAL A 181 -2.60 -2.46 9.10
N PHE A 182 -2.96 -1.17 9.11
CA PHE A 182 -3.45 -0.51 10.31
C PHE A 182 -4.79 -1.10 10.77
N LEU A 183 -5.75 -1.28 9.87
CA LEU A 183 -7.04 -1.89 10.18
C LEU A 183 -6.90 -3.33 10.71
N ILE A 184 -6.01 -4.15 10.13
CA ILE A 184 -5.75 -5.51 10.62
C ILE A 184 -5.25 -5.47 12.07
N LYS A 185 -4.33 -4.55 12.41
CA LYS A 185 -3.79 -4.41 13.76
C LYS A 185 -4.85 -3.97 14.78
N GLU A 186 -5.76 -3.10 14.39
CA GLU A 186 -6.81 -2.58 15.28
C GLU A 186 -7.99 -3.54 15.45
N LEU A 187 -8.34 -4.29 14.39
CA LEU A 187 -9.50 -5.17 14.39
C LEU A 187 -9.18 -6.61 14.80
N ASN A 188 -7.95 -7.10 14.60
CA ASN A 188 -7.58 -8.42 15.09
C ASN A 188 -7.50 -8.40 16.63
N LYS A 189 -8.29 -9.28 17.26
CA LYS A 189 -8.37 -9.41 18.72
C LYS A 189 -7.60 -10.62 19.27
N ASN A 190 -7.02 -11.44 18.39
CA ASN A 190 -6.29 -12.68 18.72
C ASN A 190 -4.77 -12.54 18.60
#